data_AF-A0AAC8VHS7-F1
#
_entry.id   AF-A0AAC8VHS7-F1
#
_cell.length_a   1.000
_cell.length_b   1.000
_cell.length_c   1.000
_cell.angle_alpha   90.00
_cell.angle_beta   90.00
_cell.angle_gamma   90.00
#
_symmetry.space_group_name_H-M   'P 1'
#
loop_
_entity.id
_entity.type
_entity.pdbx_description
1 polymer ?
#
loop_
_entity_poly.entity_id
_entity_poly.type
_entity_poly.pdbx_seq_one_letter_code
_entity_poly.pdbx_strand_id
1 'polypeptide(L)'
;MQNTYRGSDAYDLGIDLFDYQFESDTQRIFALFSAANELNKLHSGSLSEHGLAYLHRDIKLENITFDGNRSSLIDFGFAKRVVDGVWDGKYQGALSSAVVGTDGYIAPEILNKRIYSYKSDIYALGISFQKKLSENSPLRALARQMCSEHPICRPGLEWIKVAFLVEIHQNSDENLEQALREYSCIVKDSKSARNIFSTLVAERENSLFIQSCSSLEACLYSVRSDFSLTFEYWQALKESADLQEVANILYWSSIKLSKDDWEQLKDSSILQTAIIALYRSDIKLARGDWEQLKDTFNLQKAVHTVYSSGQKLTERWQVLKDNFHLQAALAAADDYLNNNEFSWNKTKGQTETFIQKLLDLEDKSLDSVKAEMRHWVKGYGVFGQSSKLHDLSRVRFAHQSGLFSDQSVDSAAATPFFAMNKDDRAIVKACILNVSSG
;
A
#
# COMPACT_ATOMS: atom_id res chain seq x y z
N MET A 1 -18.71 33.66 -23.62
CA MET A 1 -19.86 33.60 -24.54
C MET A 1 -21.11 33.51 -23.69
N GLN A 2 -21.91 34.57 -23.66
CA GLN A 2 -23.29 34.51 -23.16
C GLN A 2 -24.08 33.69 -24.17
N ASN A 3 -24.68 32.58 -23.73
CA ASN A 3 -25.78 31.97 -24.46
C ASN A 3 -26.90 31.63 -23.48
N THR A 4 -28.04 32.21 -23.81
CA THR A 4 -29.33 32.16 -23.16
C THR A 4 -29.93 30.76 -23.19
N TYR A 5 -30.11 30.14 -22.03
CA TYR A 5 -31.11 29.09 -21.84
C TYR A 5 -32.40 29.75 -21.33
N ARG A 6 -33.37 29.94 -22.23
CA ARG A 6 -34.80 30.06 -21.88
C ARG A 6 -35.47 28.79 -22.38
N GLY A 7 -35.90 27.95 -21.45
CA GLY A 7 -36.60 26.69 -21.72
C GLY A 7 -37.01 26.00 -20.42
N SER A 8 -38.09 26.49 -19.83
CA SER A 8 -39.13 25.76 -19.07
C SER A 8 -38.78 24.44 -18.36
N ASP A 9 -37.85 24.48 -17.41
CA ASP A 9 -37.83 23.68 -16.17
C ASP A 9 -36.76 24.32 -15.29
N ALA A 10 -37.13 25.39 -14.57
CA ALA A 10 -36.25 25.91 -13.54
C ALA A 10 -36.24 24.85 -12.43
N TYR A 11 -35.23 23.98 -12.43
CA TYR A 11 -34.95 23.12 -11.29
C TYR A 11 -34.92 24.04 -10.06
N ASP A 12 -35.88 23.87 -9.16
CA ASP A 12 -35.80 24.48 -7.84
C ASP A 12 -34.59 23.84 -7.18
N LEU A 13 -33.45 24.55 -7.21
CA LEU A 13 -32.20 24.06 -6.64
C LEU A 13 -32.31 23.93 -5.12
N GLY A 14 -33.40 24.40 -4.51
CA GLY A 14 -33.63 24.42 -3.08
C GLY A 14 -32.89 25.56 -2.39
N ILE A 15 -32.79 25.46 -1.08
CA ILE A 15 -32.10 26.44 -0.22
C ILE A 15 -30.67 25.94 0.01
N ASP A 16 -29.69 26.84 0.08
CA ASP A 16 -28.34 26.48 0.44
C ASP A 16 -28.28 25.84 1.85
N LEU A 17 -27.34 24.94 2.07
CA LEU A 17 -27.21 24.21 3.33
C LEU A 17 -26.84 25.13 4.49
N PHE A 18 -26.37 26.36 4.25
CA PHE A 18 -26.07 27.30 5.31
C PHE A 18 -27.38 27.75 5.98
N ASP A 19 -28.37 28.16 5.19
CA ASP A 19 -29.68 28.63 5.65
C ASP A 19 -30.74 27.54 5.80
N TYR A 20 -30.55 26.36 5.19
CA TYR A 20 -31.52 25.26 5.24
C TYR A 20 -31.86 24.82 6.68
N GLN A 21 -33.15 24.76 6.98
CA GLN A 21 -33.69 24.27 8.25
C GLN A 21 -34.15 22.81 8.09
N PHE A 22 -33.45 21.89 8.76
CA PHE A 22 -33.78 20.47 8.68
C PHE A 22 -34.95 20.11 9.59
N GLU A 23 -35.87 19.30 9.07
CA GLU A 23 -37.01 18.75 9.79
C GLU A 23 -36.60 17.63 10.77
N SER A 24 -35.49 16.95 10.49
CA SER A 24 -34.97 15.85 11.32
C SER A 24 -33.47 15.66 11.15
N ASP A 25 -32.86 14.92 12.09
CA ASP A 25 -31.44 14.53 11.97
C ASP A 25 -31.21 13.60 10.77
N THR A 26 -32.15 12.71 10.48
CA THR A 26 -32.08 11.84 9.30
C THR A 26 -32.04 12.63 8.01
N GLN A 27 -32.90 13.66 7.86
CA GLN A 27 -32.89 14.53 6.68
C GLN A 27 -31.56 15.29 6.58
N ARG A 28 -31.04 15.77 7.71
CA ARG A 28 -29.74 16.44 7.77
C ARG A 28 -28.60 15.53 7.32
N ILE A 29 -28.50 14.32 7.86
CA ILE A 29 -27.46 13.36 7.49
C ILE A 29 -27.60 12.96 6.02
N PHE A 30 -28.83 12.80 5.53
CA PHE A 30 -29.10 12.52 4.12
C PHE A 30 -28.67 13.67 3.20
N ALA A 31 -28.91 14.93 3.56
CA ALA A 31 -28.45 16.07 2.79
C ALA A 31 -26.91 16.10 2.71
N LEU A 32 -26.21 15.86 3.82
CA LEU A 32 -24.74 15.79 3.83
C LEU A 32 -24.20 14.60 3.00
N PHE A 33 -24.83 13.43 3.10
CA PHE A 33 -24.55 12.29 2.23
C PHE A 33 -24.72 12.66 0.75
N SER A 34 -25.83 13.30 0.41
CA SER A 34 -26.15 13.71 -0.95
C SER A 34 -25.10 14.69 -1.48
N ALA A 35 -24.62 15.62 -0.66
CA ALA A 35 -23.52 16.53 -1.00
C ALA A 35 -22.20 15.78 -1.27
N ALA A 36 -21.83 14.80 -0.43
CA ALA A 36 -20.65 13.95 -0.68
C ALA A 36 -20.80 13.16 -2.00
N ASN A 37 -22.00 12.68 -2.30
CA ASN A 37 -22.28 11.96 -3.53
C ASN A 37 -22.19 12.85 -4.77
N GLU A 38 -22.69 14.09 -4.73
CA GLU A 38 -22.53 15.05 -5.81
C GLU A 38 -21.05 15.43 -6.04
N LEU A 39 -20.29 15.65 -4.97
CA LEU A 39 -18.85 15.90 -5.10
C LEU A 39 -18.13 14.69 -5.70
N ASN A 40 -18.52 13.46 -5.34
CA ASN A 40 -17.97 12.25 -5.92
C ASN A 40 -18.23 12.18 -7.43
N LYS A 41 -19.45 12.52 -7.88
CA LYS A 41 -19.80 12.59 -9.30
C LYS A 41 -19.01 13.66 -10.05
N LEU A 42 -18.71 14.79 -9.41
CA LEU A 42 -17.86 15.85 -9.98
C LEU A 42 -16.43 15.33 -10.19
N HIS A 43 -15.90 14.63 -9.19
CA HIS A 43 -14.53 14.09 -9.18
C HIS A 43 -14.35 12.89 -10.10
N SER A 44 -15.40 12.08 -10.30
CA SER A 44 -15.40 10.95 -11.26
C SER A 44 -15.70 11.38 -12.70
N GLY A 45 -16.06 12.65 -12.90
CA GLY A 45 -16.46 13.20 -14.20
C GLY A 45 -17.89 12.83 -14.63
N SER A 46 -18.65 12.13 -13.78
CA SER A 46 -20.04 11.71 -14.03
C SER A 46 -21.01 12.89 -14.15
N LEU A 47 -20.66 14.09 -13.68
CA LEU A 47 -21.46 15.31 -13.89
C LEU A 47 -21.23 15.98 -15.25
N SER A 48 -20.27 15.52 -16.05
CA SER A 48 -19.95 16.14 -17.34
C SER A 48 -20.32 15.23 -18.51
N GLU A 49 -20.82 15.81 -19.60
CA GLU A 49 -21.19 15.07 -20.82
C GLU A 49 -20.00 14.32 -21.46
N HIS A 50 -18.77 14.71 -21.12
CA HIS A 50 -17.55 14.14 -21.67
C HIS A 50 -16.77 13.26 -20.67
N GLY A 51 -17.33 12.94 -19.50
CA GLY A 51 -16.64 12.15 -18.48
C GLY A 51 -15.39 12.82 -17.89
N LEU A 52 -15.31 14.15 -17.98
CA LEU A 52 -14.22 14.98 -17.48
C LEU A 52 -14.39 15.26 -15.99
N ALA A 53 -13.39 14.92 -15.20
CA ALA A 53 -13.32 15.24 -13.79
C ALA A 53 -12.95 16.71 -13.52
N TYR A 54 -13.51 17.28 -12.46
CA TYR A 54 -13.26 18.65 -12.03
C TYR A 54 -12.98 18.74 -10.53
N LEU A 55 -12.18 19.73 -10.14
CA LEU A 55 -12.09 20.23 -8.77
C LEU A 55 -13.05 21.40 -8.62
N HIS A 56 -13.82 21.47 -7.53
CA HIS A 56 -14.72 22.59 -7.26
C HIS A 56 -13.96 23.81 -6.74
N ARG A 57 -13.03 23.61 -5.79
CA ARG A 57 -12.13 24.62 -5.19
C ARG A 57 -12.78 25.69 -4.32
N ASP A 58 -14.11 25.69 -4.19
CA ASP A 58 -14.86 26.54 -3.25
C ASP A 58 -16.09 25.83 -2.66
N ILE A 59 -15.86 24.64 -2.09
CA ILE A 59 -16.90 23.92 -1.36
C ILE A 59 -17.16 24.62 -0.02
N LYS A 60 -18.41 25.00 0.21
CA LYS A 60 -18.93 25.57 1.46
C LYS A 60 -20.44 25.34 1.52
N LEU A 61 -21.05 25.63 2.66
CA LEU A 61 -22.47 25.36 2.88
C LEU A 61 -23.37 26.19 1.94
N GLU A 62 -22.94 27.42 1.65
CA GLU A 62 -23.58 28.37 0.75
C GLU A 62 -23.55 27.91 -0.72
N ASN A 63 -22.59 27.04 -1.08
CA ASN A 63 -22.42 26.51 -2.44
C ASN A 63 -22.95 25.07 -2.57
N ILE A 64 -23.69 24.58 -1.58
CA ILE A 64 -24.38 23.30 -1.62
C ILE A 64 -25.84 23.59 -1.35
N THR A 65 -26.72 23.34 -2.31
CA THR A 65 -28.17 23.53 -2.14
C THR A 65 -28.86 22.21 -1.84
N PHE A 66 -30.02 22.26 -1.19
CA PHE A 66 -30.84 21.09 -0.89
C PHE A 66 -32.34 21.42 -1.06
N ASP A 67 -33.02 20.59 -1.85
CA ASP A 67 -34.45 20.76 -2.19
C ASP A 67 -35.40 19.90 -1.33
N GLY A 68 -34.86 19.22 -0.31
CA GLY A 68 -35.58 18.24 0.50
C GLY A 68 -35.33 16.78 0.09
N ASN A 69 -34.89 16.53 -1.16
CA ASN A 69 -34.69 15.20 -1.72
C ASN A 69 -33.28 14.98 -2.30
N ARG A 70 -32.58 16.04 -2.69
CA ARG A 70 -31.23 15.97 -3.26
C ARG A 70 -30.44 17.22 -2.95
N SER A 71 -29.14 17.03 -2.72
CA SER A 71 -28.20 18.14 -2.74
C SER A 71 -27.70 18.42 -4.16
N SER A 72 -27.28 19.65 -4.42
CA SER A 72 -26.63 20.05 -5.66
C SER A 72 -25.45 20.98 -5.35
N LEU A 73 -24.37 20.87 -6.13
CA LEU A 73 -23.26 21.82 -6.07
C LEU A 73 -23.55 23.01 -6.98
N ILE A 74 -23.32 24.21 -6.49
CA ILE A 74 -23.46 25.47 -7.24
C ILE A 74 -22.18 26.29 -7.18
N ASP A 75 -22.13 27.37 -7.96
CA ASP A 75 -20.98 28.29 -8.04
C ASP A 75 -19.64 27.60 -8.43
N PHE A 76 -19.56 27.22 -9.70
CA PHE A 76 -18.37 26.67 -10.32
C PHE A 76 -17.35 27.74 -10.74
N GLY A 77 -17.43 28.97 -10.22
CA GLY A 77 -16.58 30.09 -10.63
C GLY A 77 -15.07 29.84 -10.45
N PHE A 78 -14.70 28.98 -9.51
CA PHE A 78 -13.32 28.56 -9.26
C PHE A 78 -12.98 27.15 -9.76
N ALA A 79 -13.96 26.44 -10.32
CA ALA A 79 -13.80 25.06 -10.72
C ALA A 79 -12.71 24.92 -11.79
N LYS A 80 -11.95 23.83 -11.71
CA LYS A 80 -10.85 23.56 -12.63
C LYS A 80 -10.87 22.11 -13.07
N ARG A 81 -10.82 21.90 -14.39
CA ARG A 81 -10.71 20.57 -14.97
C ARG A 81 -9.43 19.89 -14.49
N VAL A 82 -9.53 18.62 -14.14
CA VAL A 82 -8.38 17.77 -13.90
C VAL A 82 -7.87 17.32 -15.26
N VAL A 83 -6.70 17.83 -15.68
CA VAL A 83 -6.09 17.49 -16.98
C VAL A 83 -4.92 16.55 -16.72
N ASP A 84 -4.84 15.48 -17.51
CA ASP A 84 -3.75 14.50 -17.49
C ASP A 84 -2.39 15.21 -17.57
N GLY A 85 -1.63 15.18 -16.47
CA GLY A 85 -0.27 15.74 -16.43
C GLY A 85 0.06 16.70 -15.28
N VAL A 86 -0.91 17.14 -14.47
CA VAL A 86 -0.62 17.91 -13.23
C VAL A 86 -0.70 17.04 -11.96
N TRP A 87 -0.75 15.72 -12.14
CA TRP A 87 -0.59 14.73 -11.08
C TRP A 87 0.89 14.38 -10.95
N ASP A 88 1.72 15.35 -10.53
CA ASP A 88 3.10 15.01 -10.19
C ASP A 88 3.07 14.12 -8.93
N GLY A 89 3.71 12.96 -8.99
CA GLY A 89 3.65 11.92 -7.97
C GLY A 89 4.24 12.30 -6.61
N LYS A 90 4.47 13.59 -6.34
CA LYS A 90 4.84 14.11 -5.03
C LYS A 90 3.68 14.83 -4.35
N TYR A 91 2.75 15.38 -5.12
CA TYR A 91 1.52 15.99 -4.62
C TYR A 91 0.40 15.80 -5.63
N GLN A 92 -0.69 15.13 -5.21
CA GLN A 92 -1.88 14.80 -6.02
C GLN A 92 -2.68 16.04 -6.49
N GLY A 93 -2.05 17.13 -6.93
CA GLY A 93 -2.76 18.38 -7.17
C GLY A 93 -2.16 19.35 -8.18
N ALA A 94 -3.03 20.18 -8.72
CA ALA A 94 -2.67 21.22 -9.67
C ALA A 94 -2.10 22.45 -8.97
N LEU A 95 -0.89 22.86 -9.35
CA LEU A 95 -0.33 24.15 -8.96
C LEU A 95 -1.22 25.28 -9.52
N SER A 96 -1.58 26.22 -8.66
CA SER A 96 -2.34 27.43 -9.02
C SER A 96 -1.49 28.68 -8.83
N SER A 97 -1.62 29.64 -9.75
CA SER A 97 -0.95 30.94 -9.64
C SER A 97 -1.48 31.78 -8.48
N ALA A 98 -2.76 31.63 -8.15
CA ALA A 98 -3.44 32.32 -7.06
C ALA A 98 -4.13 31.33 -6.10
N VAL A 99 -4.26 31.75 -4.84
CA VAL A 99 -5.14 31.11 -3.86
C VAL A 99 -6.56 31.63 -4.12
N VAL A 100 -7.49 30.70 -4.31
CA VAL A 100 -8.93 30.90 -4.46
C VAL A 100 -9.69 29.97 -3.50
N GLY A 101 -10.92 30.33 -3.17
CA GLY A 101 -11.77 29.66 -2.20
C GLY A 101 -12.14 30.59 -1.06
N THR A 102 -13.04 30.13 -0.19
CA THR A 102 -13.56 30.91 0.94
C THR A 102 -12.74 30.66 2.21
N ASP A 103 -12.36 31.74 2.90
CA ASP A 103 -11.61 31.68 4.16
C ASP A 103 -12.31 30.78 5.19
N GLY A 104 -11.51 29.97 5.89
CA GLY A 104 -12.01 28.95 6.83
C GLY A 104 -12.42 27.62 6.18
N TYR A 105 -12.53 27.54 4.84
CA TYR A 105 -12.74 26.29 4.09
C TYR A 105 -11.50 25.86 3.28
N ILE A 106 -10.57 26.79 3.03
CA ILE A 106 -9.35 26.52 2.28
C ILE A 106 -8.45 25.52 3.03
N ALA A 107 -8.06 24.44 2.34
CA ALA A 107 -7.19 23.41 2.90
C ALA A 107 -5.75 23.93 3.15
N PRO A 108 -5.04 23.45 4.20
CA PRO A 108 -3.72 23.95 4.57
C PRO A 108 -2.67 23.88 3.45
N GLU A 109 -2.70 22.82 2.63
CA GLU A 109 -1.75 22.64 1.52
C GLU A 109 -1.92 23.69 0.40
N ILE A 110 -3.11 24.28 0.28
CA ILE A 110 -3.36 25.38 -0.67
C ILE A 110 -2.68 26.65 -0.17
N LEU A 111 -2.82 26.97 1.11
CA LEU A 111 -2.21 28.16 1.71
C LEU A 111 -0.68 28.09 1.64
N ASN A 112 -0.12 26.90 1.89
CA ASN A 112 1.32 26.69 1.96
C ASN A 112 1.97 26.52 0.58
N LYS A 113 1.35 25.76 -0.33
CA LYS A 113 1.99 25.31 -1.58
C LYS A 113 1.16 25.61 -2.83
N ARG A 114 -0.06 26.13 -2.69
CA ARG A 114 -1.01 26.40 -3.79
C ARG A 114 -1.34 25.15 -4.60
N ILE A 115 -1.39 24.01 -3.93
CA ILE A 115 -1.68 22.70 -4.52
C ILE A 115 -3.15 22.38 -4.29
N TYR A 116 -3.90 22.21 -5.37
CA TYR A 116 -5.31 21.84 -5.33
C TYR A 116 -5.53 20.40 -5.77
N SER A 117 -6.29 19.62 -5.01
CA SER A 117 -6.55 18.21 -5.28
C SER A 117 -7.99 17.83 -4.94
N TYR A 118 -8.41 16.62 -5.28
CA TYR A 118 -9.67 16.07 -4.76
C TYR A 118 -9.68 16.09 -3.22
N LYS A 119 -8.52 15.88 -2.59
CA LYS A 119 -8.36 15.93 -1.13
C LYS A 119 -8.58 17.33 -0.55
N SER A 120 -8.36 18.41 -1.30
CA SER A 120 -8.67 19.77 -0.83
C SER A 120 -10.17 20.06 -0.84
N ASP A 121 -10.91 19.54 -1.84
CA ASP A 121 -12.38 19.62 -1.82
C ASP A 121 -12.97 18.76 -0.69
N ILE A 122 -12.39 17.58 -0.42
CA ILE A 122 -12.77 16.73 0.73
C ILE A 122 -12.55 17.46 2.07
N TYR A 123 -11.46 18.22 2.21
CA TYR A 123 -11.21 19.04 3.41
C TYR A 123 -12.32 20.08 3.61
N ALA A 124 -12.64 20.84 2.55
CA ALA A 124 -13.67 21.87 2.59
C ALA A 124 -15.08 21.29 2.87
N LEU A 125 -15.38 20.12 2.31
CA LEU A 125 -16.58 19.36 2.63
C LEU A 125 -16.58 18.90 4.11
N GLY A 126 -15.42 18.47 4.63
CA GLY A 126 -15.27 18.09 6.03
C GLY A 126 -15.54 19.25 6.99
N ILE A 127 -15.11 20.47 6.66
CA ILE A 127 -15.44 21.69 7.41
C ILE A 127 -16.94 21.93 7.40
N SER A 128 -17.57 21.80 6.23
CA SER A 128 -19.03 21.92 6.07
C SER A 128 -19.77 20.90 6.95
N PHE A 129 -19.29 19.66 6.99
CA PHE A 129 -19.88 18.58 7.78
C PHE A 129 -19.72 18.82 9.28
N GLN A 130 -18.54 19.25 9.75
CA GLN A 130 -18.33 19.59 11.17
C GLN A 130 -19.25 20.70 11.66
N LYS A 131 -19.59 21.66 10.80
CA LYS A 131 -20.51 22.77 11.11
C LYS A 131 -21.97 22.33 11.20
N LYS A 132 -22.39 21.29 10.47
CA LYS A 132 -23.80 20.87 10.41
C LYS A 132 -24.12 19.62 11.23
N LEU A 133 -23.17 18.70 11.40
CA LEU A 133 -23.36 17.49 12.21
C LEU A 133 -23.55 17.82 13.70
N SER A 134 -24.46 17.11 14.35
CA SER A 134 -24.63 17.12 15.81
C SER A 134 -23.33 16.76 16.53
N GLU A 135 -23.14 17.27 17.75
CA GLU A 135 -21.95 16.99 18.57
C GLU A 135 -21.77 15.49 18.85
N ASN A 136 -22.88 14.78 19.07
CA ASN A 136 -22.90 13.35 19.40
C ASN A 136 -22.92 12.43 18.16
N SER A 137 -22.87 12.97 16.94
CA SER A 137 -22.90 12.14 15.74
C SER A 137 -21.58 11.36 15.58
N PRO A 138 -21.61 10.04 15.35
CA PRO A 138 -20.40 9.27 15.08
C PRO A 138 -19.67 9.75 13.81
N LEU A 139 -20.41 10.33 12.85
CA LEU A 139 -19.86 10.93 11.63
C LEU A 139 -19.00 12.17 11.91
N ARG A 140 -19.07 12.76 13.12
CA ARG A 140 -18.21 13.89 13.50
C ARG A 140 -16.74 13.48 13.55
N ALA A 141 -16.45 12.24 13.95
CA ALA A 141 -15.10 11.66 13.88
C ALA A 141 -14.57 11.62 12.45
N LEU A 142 -15.41 11.12 11.52
CA LEU A 142 -15.10 11.07 10.09
C LEU A 142 -14.90 12.49 9.52
N ALA A 143 -15.76 13.44 9.86
CA ALA A 143 -15.63 14.83 9.42
C ALA A 143 -14.33 15.49 9.93
N ARG A 144 -13.86 15.16 11.14
CA ARG A 144 -12.54 15.61 11.62
C ARG A 144 -11.40 14.97 10.82
N GLN A 145 -11.48 13.68 10.47
CA GLN A 145 -10.48 13.02 9.63
C GLN A 145 -10.43 13.62 8.22
N MET A 146 -11.57 13.98 7.63
CA MET A 146 -11.64 14.72 6.37
C MET A 146 -10.88 16.05 6.44
N CYS A 147 -10.78 16.64 7.64
CA CYS A 147 -10.04 17.86 7.91
C CYS A 147 -8.59 17.63 8.40
N SER A 148 -8.02 16.44 8.17
CA SER A 148 -6.62 16.19 8.50
C SER A 148 -5.69 17.19 7.79
N GLU A 149 -4.66 17.64 8.49
CA GLU A 149 -3.66 18.57 7.95
C GLU A 149 -2.97 17.98 6.72
N HIS A 150 -2.63 16.69 6.76
CA HIS A 150 -2.00 16.02 5.63
C HIS A 150 -3.06 15.43 4.67
N PRO A 151 -3.07 15.80 3.37
CA PRO A 151 -4.13 15.40 2.43
C PRO A 151 -4.31 13.88 2.29
N ILE A 152 -3.20 13.13 2.39
CA ILE A 152 -3.20 11.67 2.27
C ILE A 152 -3.96 10.97 3.40
N CYS A 153 -4.13 11.63 4.54
CA CYS A 153 -4.84 11.09 5.71
C CYS A 153 -6.35 11.34 5.64
N ARG A 154 -6.84 12.00 4.58
CA ARG A 154 -8.26 12.27 4.38
C ARG A 154 -8.90 11.10 3.61
N PRO A 155 -10.00 10.51 4.10
CA PRO A 155 -10.62 9.37 3.43
C PRO A 155 -11.22 9.76 2.07
N GLY A 156 -11.24 8.82 1.13
CA GLY A 156 -11.88 9.01 -0.18
C GLY A 156 -13.41 9.08 -0.09
N LEU A 157 -14.03 9.78 -1.04
CA LEU A 157 -15.48 9.99 -1.08
C LEU A 157 -16.27 8.68 -1.19
N GLU A 158 -15.73 7.68 -1.89
CA GLU A 158 -16.37 6.35 -1.99
C GLU A 158 -16.57 5.69 -0.61
N TRP A 159 -15.62 5.87 0.30
CA TRP A 159 -15.70 5.34 1.66
C TRP A 159 -16.59 6.20 2.57
N ILE A 160 -16.52 7.53 2.39
CA ILE A 160 -17.37 8.49 3.11
C ILE A 160 -18.85 8.22 2.82
N LYS A 161 -19.22 8.04 1.55
CA LYS A 161 -20.59 7.70 1.14
C LYS A 161 -21.13 6.48 1.89
N VAL A 162 -20.34 5.40 1.96
CA VAL A 162 -20.73 4.16 2.66
C VAL A 162 -20.98 4.44 4.14
N ALA A 163 -20.10 5.19 4.81
CA ALA A 163 -20.27 5.52 6.22
C ALA A 163 -21.57 6.28 6.50
N PHE A 164 -21.91 7.25 5.65
CA PHE A 164 -23.16 7.99 5.77
C PHE A 164 -24.40 7.11 5.55
N LEU A 165 -24.38 6.22 4.54
CA LEU A 165 -25.51 5.30 4.31
C LEU A 165 -25.72 4.34 5.48
N VAL A 166 -24.64 3.87 6.12
CA VAL A 166 -24.73 3.05 7.35
C VAL A 166 -25.43 3.81 8.47
N GLU A 167 -25.10 5.10 8.66
CA GLU A 167 -25.76 5.93 9.67
C GLU A 167 -27.25 6.16 9.36
N ILE A 168 -27.58 6.48 8.10
CA ILE A 168 -28.97 6.71 7.65
C ILE A 168 -29.82 5.45 7.85
N HIS A 169 -29.27 4.28 7.53
CA HIS A 169 -29.98 3.00 7.57
C HIS A 169 -29.53 2.11 8.73
N GLN A 170 -29.12 2.70 9.85
CA GLN A 170 -28.58 1.97 11.01
C GLN A 170 -29.48 0.83 11.51
N ASN A 171 -30.80 0.97 11.35
CA ASN A 171 -31.83 0.04 11.83
C ASN A 171 -32.35 -0.97 10.78
N SER A 172 -31.86 -0.96 9.55
CA SER A 172 -32.33 -1.89 8.50
C SER A 172 -31.23 -2.25 7.52
N ASP A 173 -30.77 -3.50 7.57
CA ASP A 173 -29.79 -4.03 6.61
C ASP A 173 -30.35 -4.11 5.19
N GLU A 174 -31.63 -4.43 5.03
CA GLU A 174 -32.29 -4.48 3.71
C GLU A 174 -32.29 -3.10 3.02
N ASN A 175 -32.68 -2.05 3.76
CA ASN A 175 -32.68 -0.68 3.23
C ASN A 175 -31.26 -0.19 2.95
N LEU A 176 -30.30 -0.53 3.83
CA LEU A 176 -28.88 -0.21 3.63
C LEU A 176 -28.37 -0.84 2.33
N GLU A 177 -28.62 -2.13 2.12
CA GLU A 177 -28.17 -2.82 0.91
C GLU A 177 -28.84 -2.31 -0.35
N GLN A 178 -30.11 -1.93 -0.29
CA GLN A 178 -30.79 -1.26 -1.40
C GLN A 178 -30.10 0.06 -1.73
N ALA A 179 -29.84 0.91 -0.73
CA ALA A 179 -29.17 2.20 -0.93
C ALA A 179 -27.74 2.04 -1.46
N LEU A 180 -26.97 1.06 -0.96
CA LEU A 180 -25.63 0.76 -1.46
C LEU A 180 -25.61 0.40 -2.96
N ARG A 181 -26.65 -0.29 -3.45
CA ARG A 181 -26.83 -0.57 -4.88
C ARG A 181 -27.22 0.68 -5.66
N GLU A 182 -28.23 1.41 -5.18
CA GLU A 182 -28.76 2.63 -5.80
C GLU A 182 -27.66 3.68 -6.02
N TYR A 183 -26.85 3.95 -5.00
CA TYR A 183 -25.78 4.96 -5.06
C TYR A 183 -24.45 4.42 -5.59
N SER A 184 -24.48 3.24 -6.22
CA SER A 184 -23.31 2.58 -6.82
C SER A 184 -22.09 2.52 -5.91
N CYS A 185 -22.30 2.24 -4.61
CA CYS A 185 -21.21 2.18 -3.63
C CYS A 185 -20.28 1.00 -3.88
N ILE A 186 -19.04 1.10 -3.39
CA ILE A 186 -17.99 0.08 -3.58
C ILE A 186 -18.34 -1.30 -2.99
N VAL A 187 -19.14 -1.33 -1.91
CA VAL A 187 -19.70 -2.55 -1.31
C VAL A 187 -21.21 -2.58 -1.50
N LYS A 188 -21.78 -3.79 -1.56
CA LYS A 188 -23.22 -4.01 -1.80
C LYS A 188 -23.92 -4.72 -0.63
N ASP A 189 -23.17 -5.24 0.33
CA ASP A 189 -23.68 -5.93 1.51
C ASP A 189 -23.53 -5.08 2.79
N SER A 190 -24.49 -5.24 3.69
CA SER A 190 -24.56 -4.52 4.97
C SER A 190 -23.35 -4.79 5.88
N LYS A 191 -22.85 -6.03 5.90
CA LYS A 191 -21.73 -6.45 6.76
C LYS A 191 -20.44 -5.70 6.43
N SER A 192 -20.06 -5.68 5.15
CA SER A 192 -18.86 -4.96 4.69
C SER A 192 -19.00 -3.45 4.89
N ALA A 193 -20.18 -2.89 4.63
CA ALA A 193 -20.46 -1.48 4.86
C ALA A 193 -20.31 -1.08 6.34
N ARG A 194 -20.85 -1.88 7.26
CA ARG A 194 -20.72 -1.66 8.71
C ARG A 194 -19.27 -1.79 9.19
N ASN A 195 -18.48 -2.68 8.59
CA ASN A 195 -17.04 -2.79 8.84
C ASN A 195 -16.27 -1.54 8.40
N ILE A 196 -16.60 -0.98 7.23
CA ILE A 196 -16.03 0.29 6.77
C ILE A 196 -16.41 1.41 7.75
N PHE A 197 -17.69 1.52 8.10
CA PHE A 197 -18.17 2.55 9.03
C PHE A 197 -17.43 2.48 10.38
N SER A 198 -17.40 1.31 11.03
CA SER A 198 -16.76 1.14 12.34
C SER A 198 -15.27 1.49 12.30
N THR A 199 -14.60 1.22 11.18
CA THR A 199 -13.20 1.57 10.95
C THR A 199 -13.05 3.09 10.78
N LEU A 200 -13.89 3.73 9.97
CA LEU A 200 -13.79 5.16 9.71
C LEU A 200 -14.13 6.02 10.95
N VAL A 201 -15.07 5.61 11.79
CA VAL A 201 -15.47 6.41 12.97
C VAL A 201 -14.59 6.17 14.20
N ALA A 202 -13.71 5.17 14.19
CA ALA A 202 -12.76 4.94 15.27
C ALA A 202 -11.61 5.98 15.22
N GLU A 203 -11.70 7.01 16.07
CA GLU A 203 -10.83 8.20 16.02
C GLU A 203 -9.34 7.95 16.28
N ARG A 204 -8.97 6.92 17.05
CA ARG A 204 -7.64 6.91 17.68
C ARG A 204 -6.49 6.23 16.95
N GLU A 205 -6.69 5.41 15.91
CA GLU A 205 -5.57 4.62 15.36
C GLU A 205 -5.57 4.42 13.84
N ASN A 206 -6.51 5.04 13.09
CA ASN A 206 -6.67 4.73 11.66
C ASN A 206 -5.95 5.69 10.71
N SER A 207 -5.22 6.69 11.19
CA SER A 207 -4.54 7.66 10.32
C SER A 207 -3.54 6.98 9.38
N LEU A 208 -2.73 6.05 9.90
CA LEU A 208 -1.78 5.26 9.12
C LEU A 208 -2.49 4.37 8.08
N PHE A 209 -3.61 3.78 8.47
CA PHE A 209 -4.43 2.97 7.59
C PHE A 209 -5.03 3.80 6.44
N ILE A 210 -5.69 4.92 6.74
CA ILE A 210 -6.27 5.81 5.71
C ILE A 210 -5.20 6.39 4.80
N GLN A 211 -4.05 6.74 5.38
CA GLN A 211 -2.87 7.14 4.62
C GLN A 211 -2.42 6.01 3.68
N SER A 212 -2.34 4.76 4.14
CA SER A 212 -1.94 3.62 3.30
C SER A 212 -2.92 3.37 2.15
N CYS A 213 -4.23 3.51 2.39
CA CYS A 213 -5.25 3.41 1.34
C CYS A 213 -5.05 4.47 0.25
N SER A 214 -4.84 5.72 0.66
CA SER A 214 -4.60 6.83 -0.28
C SER A 214 -3.25 6.72 -1.00
N SER A 215 -2.23 6.19 -0.32
CA SER A 215 -0.92 5.88 -0.92
C SER A 215 -1.05 4.80 -1.99
N LEU A 216 -1.74 3.70 -1.68
CA LEU A 216 -1.96 2.61 -2.63
C LEU A 216 -2.76 3.06 -3.84
N GLU A 217 -3.85 3.80 -3.62
CA GLU A 217 -4.65 4.40 -4.71
C GLU A 217 -3.77 5.25 -5.64
N ALA A 218 -2.85 6.05 -5.08
CA ALA A 218 -1.92 6.85 -5.86
C ALA A 218 -0.87 6.03 -6.63
N CYS A 219 -0.43 4.89 -6.06
CA CYS A 219 0.49 3.96 -6.71
C CYS A 219 -0.18 3.22 -7.87
N LEU A 220 -1.45 2.82 -7.70
CA LEU A 220 -2.24 2.10 -8.69
C LEU A 220 -2.76 2.97 -9.84
N TYR A 221 -2.86 4.29 -9.62
CA TYR A 221 -3.38 5.19 -10.63
C TYR A 221 -2.50 5.24 -11.88
N SER A 222 -3.04 4.70 -12.98
CA SER A 222 -2.54 4.85 -14.35
C SER A 222 -3.45 5.79 -15.15
N VAL A 223 -2.94 6.34 -16.25
CA VAL A 223 -3.62 7.31 -17.14
C VAL A 223 -4.93 6.78 -17.75
N ARG A 224 -5.32 5.53 -17.49
CA ARG A 224 -6.63 4.97 -17.83
C ARG A 224 -7.41 4.63 -16.57
N SER A 225 -8.59 5.23 -16.46
CA SER A 225 -9.57 5.31 -15.37
C SER A 225 -10.06 4.01 -14.73
N ASP A 226 -9.48 2.85 -15.04
CA ASP A 226 -10.10 1.55 -14.73
C ASP A 226 -9.59 0.93 -13.43
N PHE A 227 -8.73 1.63 -12.68
CA PHE A 227 -8.10 1.09 -11.48
C PHE A 227 -8.39 1.94 -10.24
N SER A 228 -9.33 1.47 -9.43
CA SER A 228 -9.68 2.03 -8.13
C SER A 228 -9.34 1.06 -6.99
N LEU A 229 -9.15 1.60 -5.79
CA LEU A 229 -8.94 0.77 -4.60
C LEU A 229 -10.19 -0.05 -4.33
N THR A 230 -10.12 -1.37 -4.50
CA THR A 230 -11.24 -2.29 -4.23
C THR A 230 -11.43 -2.51 -2.72
N PHE A 231 -12.58 -3.06 -2.32
CA PHE A 231 -12.80 -3.46 -0.92
C PHE A 231 -11.83 -4.56 -0.48
N GLU A 232 -11.45 -5.48 -1.38
CA GLU A 232 -10.44 -6.50 -1.09
C GLU A 232 -9.08 -5.88 -0.73
N TYR A 233 -8.66 -4.86 -1.46
CA TYR A 233 -7.37 -4.20 -1.23
C TYR A 233 -7.40 -3.39 0.06
N TRP A 234 -8.52 -2.71 0.31
CA TRP A 234 -8.79 -2.03 1.57
C TRP A 234 -8.72 -3.00 2.76
N GLN A 235 -9.31 -4.19 2.63
CA GLN A 235 -9.30 -5.21 3.67
C GLN A 235 -7.89 -5.78 3.91
N ALA A 236 -7.14 -6.07 2.84
CA ALA A 236 -5.75 -6.54 2.95
C ALA A 236 -4.85 -5.53 3.68
N LEU A 237 -4.98 -4.24 3.36
CA LEU A 237 -4.28 -3.18 4.09
C LEU A 237 -4.71 -3.13 5.56
N LYS A 238 -6.00 -3.28 5.86
CA LYS A 238 -6.50 -3.23 7.24
C LYS A 238 -5.92 -4.35 8.09
N GLU A 239 -5.72 -5.53 7.51
CA GLU A 239 -5.28 -6.74 8.21
C GLU A 239 -3.75 -6.84 8.38
N SER A 240 -2.95 -6.05 7.67
CA SER A 240 -1.49 -6.13 7.68
C SER A 240 -0.81 -4.77 7.87
N ALA A 241 -0.16 -4.58 9.01
CA ALA A 241 0.64 -3.38 9.30
C ALA A 241 1.84 -3.24 8.34
N ASP A 242 2.46 -4.36 7.96
CA ASP A 242 3.58 -4.37 7.00
C ASP A 242 3.10 -3.88 5.62
N LEU A 243 1.92 -4.33 5.16
CA LEU A 243 1.35 -3.84 3.90
C LEU A 243 1.02 -2.34 3.96
N GLN A 244 0.54 -1.83 5.11
CA GLN A 244 0.31 -0.39 5.29
C GLN A 244 1.61 0.40 5.17
N GLU A 245 2.68 -0.05 5.83
CA GLU A 245 4.01 0.58 5.77
C GLU A 245 4.56 0.55 4.34
N VAL A 246 4.49 -0.61 3.67
CA VAL A 246 4.94 -0.80 2.29
C VAL A 246 4.20 0.11 1.31
N ALA A 247 2.87 0.21 1.40
CA ALA A 247 2.09 1.07 0.51
C ALA A 247 2.56 2.54 0.59
N ASN A 248 2.89 3.00 1.80
CA ASN A 248 3.43 4.34 2.03
C ASN A 248 4.86 4.50 1.48
N ILE A 249 5.73 3.51 1.70
CA ILE A 249 7.10 3.51 1.18
C ILE A 249 7.11 3.61 -0.35
N LEU A 250 6.27 2.81 -1.01
CA LEU A 250 6.17 2.79 -2.48
C LEU A 250 5.66 4.13 -3.01
N TYR A 251 4.66 4.73 -2.35
CA TYR A 251 4.16 6.06 -2.67
C TYR A 251 5.26 7.14 -2.57
N TRP A 252 6.00 7.21 -1.46
CA TRP A 252 7.09 8.18 -1.28
C TRP A 252 8.28 7.94 -2.22
N SER A 253 8.43 6.70 -2.68
CA SER A 253 9.40 6.31 -3.70
C SER A 253 8.92 6.58 -5.13
N SER A 254 7.68 7.07 -5.29
CA SER A 254 7.03 7.31 -6.59
C SER A 254 6.98 6.05 -7.48
N ILE A 255 6.83 4.88 -6.86
CA ILE A 255 6.64 3.61 -7.56
C ILE A 255 5.19 3.50 -8.02
N LYS A 256 5.01 3.07 -9.27
CA LYS A 256 3.71 2.77 -9.86
C LYS A 256 3.52 1.26 -9.89
N LEU A 257 2.32 0.83 -9.53
CA LEU A 257 1.98 -0.59 -9.42
C LEU A 257 0.94 -0.94 -10.48
N SER A 258 1.16 -2.04 -11.18
CA SER A 258 0.13 -2.77 -11.91
C SER A 258 -0.72 -3.62 -10.95
N LYS A 259 -1.76 -4.26 -11.49
CA LYS A 259 -2.54 -5.24 -10.73
C LYS A 259 -1.68 -6.40 -10.26
N ASP A 260 -0.87 -6.95 -11.15
CA ASP A 260 -0.04 -8.13 -10.86
C ASP A 260 1.03 -7.80 -9.82
N ASP A 261 1.60 -6.58 -9.88
CA ASP A 261 2.52 -6.08 -8.87
C ASP A 261 1.87 -6.08 -7.48
N TRP A 262 0.62 -5.62 -7.38
CA TRP A 262 -0.10 -5.59 -6.11
C TRP A 262 -0.46 -6.99 -5.60
N GLU A 263 -0.96 -7.89 -6.45
CA GLU A 263 -1.27 -9.27 -6.02
C GLU A 263 -0.02 -9.99 -5.52
N GLN A 264 1.12 -9.84 -6.21
CA GLN A 264 2.39 -10.39 -5.76
C GLN A 264 2.83 -9.81 -4.43
N LEU A 265 2.71 -8.48 -4.28
CA LEU A 265 3.11 -7.78 -3.05
C LEU A 265 2.24 -8.17 -1.85
N LYS A 266 0.92 -8.25 -2.05
CA LYS A 266 -0.07 -8.61 -1.04
C LYS A 266 0.24 -9.97 -0.41
N ASP A 267 0.61 -10.95 -1.24
CA ASP A 267 0.78 -12.33 -0.79
C ASP A 267 2.23 -12.68 -0.37
N SER A 268 3.21 -11.79 -0.60
CA SER A 268 4.63 -12.05 -0.35
C SER A 268 5.16 -11.31 0.89
N SER A 269 5.19 -11.99 2.03
CA SER A 269 5.78 -11.47 3.28
C SER A 269 7.27 -11.14 3.15
N ILE A 270 8.02 -11.92 2.37
CA ILE A 270 9.45 -11.69 2.16
C ILE A 270 9.71 -10.43 1.30
N LEU A 271 8.85 -10.15 0.33
CA LEU A 271 8.93 -8.92 -0.46
C LEU A 271 8.58 -7.70 0.40
N GLN A 272 7.51 -7.80 1.19
CA GLN A 272 7.10 -6.75 2.13
C GLN A 272 8.24 -6.40 3.11
N THR A 273 8.80 -7.42 3.78
CA THR A 273 9.90 -7.22 4.75
C THR A 273 11.18 -6.72 4.09
N ALA A 274 11.49 -7.12 2.85
CA ALA A 274 12.63 -6.59 2.10
C ALA A 274 12.47 -5.09 1.77
N ILE A 275 11.28 -4.65 1.35
CA ILE A 275 11.00 -3.23 1.09
C ILE A 275 11.14 -2.39 2.36
N ILE A 276 10.58 -2.88 3.47
CA ILE A 276 10.68 -2.23 4.78
C ILE A 276 12.15 -2.15 5.23
N ALA A 277 12.91 -3.24 5.07
CA ALA A 277 14.33 -3.29 5.43
C ALA A 277 15.17 -2.26 4.65
N LEU A 278 14.91 -2.11 3.34
CA LEU A 278 15.58 -1.11 2.51
C LEU A 278 15.23 0.31 2.98
N TYR A 279 13.95 0.59 3.19
CA TYR A 279 13.49 1.90 3.66
C TYR A 279 14.08 2.27 5.03
N ARG A 280 14.04 1.36 6.00
CA ARG A 280 14.63 1.57 7.35
C ARG A 280 16.15 1.67 7.34
N SER A 281 16.78 1.26 6.25
CA SER A 281 18.20 1.46 6.00
C SER A 281 18.47 2.75 5.22
N ASP A 282 17.53 3.67 5.07
CA ASP A 282 17.67 4.91 4.26
C ASP A 282 17.97 4.66 2.77
N ILE A 283 17.59 3.49 2.23
CA ILE A 283 17.70 3.18 0.80
C ILE A 283 16.39 3.53 0.11
N LYS A 284 16.42 4.57 -0.73
CA LYS A 284 15.28 4.93 -1.57
C LYS A 284 15.21 4.00 -2.78
N LEU A 285 14.11 3.24 -2.91
CA LEU A 285 13.87 2.44 -4.12
C LEU A 285 13.69 3.34 -5.34
N ALA A 286 14.58 3.20 -6.33
CA ALA A 286 14.30 3.69 -7.68
C ALA A 286 13.42 2.69 -8.45
N ARG A 287 12.85 3.11 -9.58
CA ARG A 287 12.04 2.22 -10.43
C ARG A 287 12.79 0.95 -10.85
N GLY A 288 14.05 1.07 -11.25
CA GLY A 288 14.86 -0.10 -11.63
C GLY A 288 15.13 -1.07 -10.46
N ASP A 289 15.30 -0.53 -9.25
CA ASP A 289 15.46 -1.33 -8.04
C ASP A 289 14.19 -2.12 -7.72
N TRP A 290 13.02 -1.51 -7.90
CA TRP A 290 11.72 -2.16 -7.73
C TRP A 290 11.53 -3.34 -8.68
N GLU A 291 11.77 -3.15 -9.99
CA GLU A 291 11.62 -4.22 -10.97
C GLU A 291 12.55 -5.40 -10.65
N GLN A 292 13.78 -5.13 -10.21
CA GLN A 292 14.71 -6.19 -9.84
C GLN A 292 14.28 -6.91 -8.55
N LEU A 293 13.88 -6.15 -7.53
CA LEU A 293 13.52 -6.69 -6.21
C LEU A 293 12.27 -7.54 -6.28
N LYS A 294 11.22 -7.09 -7.00
CA LYS A 294 9.94 -7.82 -7.08
C LYS A 294 10.10 -9.17 -7.79
N ASP A 295 10.97 -9.26 -8.80
CA ASP A 295 11.12 -10.47 -9.62
C ASP A 295 12.19 -11.45 -9.10
N THR A 296 13.03 -11.03 -8.14
CA THR A 296 14.18 -11.82 -7.68
C THR A 296 14.04 -12.28 -6.23
N PHE A 297 13.53 -13.49 -6.02
CA PHE A 297 13.32 -14.06 -4.68
C PHE A 297 14.61 -14.17 -3.83
N ASN A 298 15.73 -14.55 -4.47
CA ASN A 298 17.02 -14.61 -3.76
C ASN A 298 17.49 -13.22 -3.31
N LEU A 299 17.17 -12.16 -4.05
CA LEU A 299 17.48 -10.78 -3.65
C LEU A 299 16.62 -10.36 -2.47
N GLN A 300 15.31 -10.66 -2.49
CA GLN A 300 14.40 -10.39 -1.36
C GLN A 300 14.93 -11.04 -0.07
N LYS A 301 15.27 -12.33 -0.13
CA LYS A 301 15.87 -13.05 0.99
C LYS A 301 17.23 -12.51 1.40
N ALA A 302 18.09 -12.17 0.45
CA ALA A 302 19.40 -11.60 0.76
C ALA A 302 19.28 -10.27 1.51
N VAL A 303 18.35 -9.40 1.09
CA VAL A 303 18.04 -8.14 1.80
C VAL A 303 17.56 -8.44 3.23
N HIS A 304 16.62 -9.38 3.39
CA HIS A 304 16.12 -9.79 4.69
C HIS A 304 17.22 -10.35 5.61
N THR A 305 18.08 -11.24 5.11
CA THR A 305 19.22 -11.81 5.86
C THR A 305 20.20 -10.74 6.33
N VAL A 306 20.56 -9.80 5.45
CA VAL A 306 21.51 -8.74 5.80
C VAL A 306 20.91 -7.80 6.85
N TYR A 307 19.65 -7.42 6.69
CA TYR A 307 18.97 -6.56 7.66
C TYR A 307 18.77 -7.23 9.03
N SER A 308 18.28 -8.47 9.05
CA SER A 308 18.01 -9.22 10.29
C SER A 308 19.28 -9.60 11.06
N SER A 309 20.43 -9.68 10.39
CA SER A 309 21.74 -9.88 11.03
C SER A 309 22.38 -8.60 11.57
N GLY A 310 21.68 -7.46 11.51
CA GLY A 310 22.16 -6.17 12.03
C GLY A 310 23.25 -5.53 11.18
N GLN A 311 23.45 -6.02 9.95
CA GLN A 311 24.45 -5.49 9.03
C GLN A 311 23.90 -4.28 8.27
N LYS A 312 24.77 -3.33 7.95
CA LYS A 312 24.38 -2.15 7.17
C LYS A 312 24.09 -2.51 5.72
N LEU A 313 22.83 -2.36 5.31
CA LEU A 313 22.42 -2.56 3.91
C LEU A 313 22.96 -1.45 2.98
N THR A 314 23.07 -0.21 3.44
CA THR A 314 23.47 0.96 2.63
C THR A 314 24.79 0.78 1.90
N GLU A 315 25.79 0.26 2.60
CA GLU A 315 27.13 0.04 2.07
C GLU A 315 27.19 -1.17 1.11
N ARG A 316 26.17 -2.04 1.15
CA ARG A 316 26.17 -3.36 0.51
C ARG A 316 25.12 -3.52 -0.59
N TRP A 317 24.16 -2.59 -0.69
CA TRP A 317 23.01 -2.67 -1.58
C TRP A 317 23.41 -2.89 -3.04
N GLN A 318 24.36 -2.11 -3.55
CA GLN A 318 24.79 -2.23 -4.94
C GLN A 318 25.44 -3.60 -5.23
N VAL A 319 26.32 -4.06 -4.34
CA VAL A 319 26.97 -5.37 -4.46
C VAL A 319 25.94 -6.51 -4.38
N LEU A 320 24.93 -6.38 -3.50
CA LEU A 320 23.86 -7.36 -3.39
C LEU A 320 23.04 -7.44 -4.67
N LYS A 321 22.66 -6.32 -5.27
CA LYS A 321 21.93 -6.28 -6.54
C LYS A 321 22.69 -6.94 -7.69
N ASP A 322 23.99 -6.68 -7.77
CA ASP A 322 24.79 -7.07 -8.93
C ASP A 322 25.34 -8.51 -8.84
N ASN A 323 25.25 -9.15 -7.67
CA ASN A 323 25.90 -10.45 -7.43
C ASN A 323 24.90 -11.57 -7.08
N PHE A 324 24.49 -12.32 -8.10
CA PHE A 324 23.56 -13.44 -7.94
C PHE A 324 24.11 -14.60 -7.10
N HIS A 325 25.43 -14.79 -7.05
CA HIS A 325 26.06 -15.82 -6.21
C HIS A 325 25.92 -15.48 -4.73
N LEU A 326 26.20 -14.23 -4.38
CA LEU A 326 26.04 -13.69 -3.05
C LEU A 326 24.56 -13.75 -2.61
N GLN A 327 23.64 -13.39 -3.51
CA GLN A 327 22.21 -13.52 -3.27
C GLN A 327 21.82 -14.97 -2.96
N ALA A 328 22.25 -15.94 -3.77
CA ALA A 328 21.93 -17.35 -3.57
C ALA A 328 22.49 -17.91 -2.25
N ALA A 329 23.71 -17.52 -1.87
CA ALA A 329 24.33 -17.93 -0.62
C ALA A 329 23.62 -17.32 0.61
N LEU A 330 23.23 -16.04 0.55
CA LEU A 330 22.47 -15.38 1.61
C LEU A 330 21.03 -15.88 1.70
N ALA A 331 20.41 -16.23 0.58
CA ALA A 331 19.08 -16.86 0.55
C ALA A 331 19.10 -18.25 1.18
N ALA A 332 20.16 -19.04 0.95
CA ALA A 332 20.34 -20.32 1.63
C ALA A 332 20.52 -20.16 3.16
N ALA A 333 21.20 -19.09 3.59
CA ALA A 333 21.28 -18.76 5.02
C ALA A 333 19.92 -18.35 5.59
N ASP A 334 19.14 -17.57 4.84
CA ASP A 334 17.77 -17.18 5.21
C ASP A 334 16.88 -18.41 5.44
N ASP A 335 16.83 -19.30 4.45
CA ASP A 335 16.03 -20.53 4.49
C ASP A 335 16.44 -21.45 5.65
N TYR A 336 17.73 -21.46 6.01
CA TYR A 336 18.22 -22.20 7.16
C TYR A 336 17.76 -21.58 8.49
N LEU A 337 17.81 -20.25 8.60
CA LEU A 337 17.47 -19.51 9.82
C LEU A 337 15.96 -19.48 10.09
N ASN A 338 15.14 -19.38 9.04
CA ASN A 338 13.69 -19.22 9.12
C ASN A 338 12.91 -20.54 9.01
N ASN A 339 13.60 -21.69 9.08
CA ASN A 339 12.92 -22.99 9.09
C ASN A 339 12.29 -23.25 10.48
N ASN A 340 10.97 -23.35 10.52
CA ASN A 340 10.09 -23.39 11.71
C ASN A 340 10.32 -24.55 12.72
N GLU A 341 11.37 -25.36 12.57
CA GLU A 341 11.60 -26.55 13.39
C GLU A 341 12.74 -26.43 14.44
N PHE A 342 13.37 -25.25 14.63
CA PHE A 342 14.53 -25.14 15.55
C PHE A 342 14.52 -23.99 16.57
N SER A 343 14.69 -24.38 17.84
CA SER A 343 14.98 -23.53 19.02
C SER A 343 16.42 -23.75 19.54
N TRP A 344 17.45 -23.49 18.73
CA TRP A 344 18.85 -23.68 19.16
C TRP A 344 19.73 -22.46 18.87
N ASN A 345 20.16 -21.78 19.93
CA ASN A 345 20.99 -20.56 19.87
C ASN A 345 22.41 -20.76 19.33
N LYS A 346 22.96 -21.99 19.34
CA LYS A 346 24.37 -22.25 18.96
C LYS A 346 24.60 -22.42 17.45
N THR A 347 23.63 -22.98 16.73
CA THR A 347 23.66 -23.11 15.26
C THR A 347 23.37 -21.79 14.56
N LYS A 348 22.52 -20.94 15.18
CA LYS A 348 22.29 -19.56 14.75
C LYS A 348 23.59 -18.76 14.65
N GLY A 349 24.43 -18.82 15.70
CA GLY A 349 25.71 -18.11 15.72
C GLY A 349 26.71 -18.55 14.63
N GLN A 350 26.69 -19.82 14.20
CA GLN A 350 27.52 -20.26 13.08
C GLN A 350 27.04 -19.69 11.73
N THR A 351 25.73 -19.56 11.55
CA THR A 351 25.17 -18.96 10.33
C THR A 351 25.31 -17.44 10.34
N GLU A 352 25.19 -16.78 11.49
CA GLU A 352 25.52 -15.35 11.65
C GLU A 352 27.00 -15.08 11.33
N THR A 353 27.91 -15.95 11.81
CA THR A 353 29.34 -15.88 11.47
C THR A 353 29.57 -16.06 9.96
N PHE A 354 28.84 -16.98 9.33
CA PHE A 354 28.88 -17.16 7.87
C PHE A 354 28.42 -15.92 7.13
N ILE A 355 27.28 -15.33 7.52
CA ILE A 355 26.75 -14.12 6.91
C ILE A 355 27.79 -12.99 7.01
N GLN A 356 28.37 -12.75 8.19
CA GLN A 356 29.40 -11.73 8.38
C GLN A 356 30.60 -11.97 7.45
N LYS A 357 31.19 -13.17 7.47
CA LYS A 357 32.35 -13.50 6.65
C LYS A 357 32.07 -13.40 5.16
N LEU A 358 30.91 -13.89 4.73
CA LEU A 358 30.47 -13.84 3.35
C LEU A 358 30.35 -12.38 2.86
N LEU A 359 29.76 -11.52 3.68
CA LEU A 359 29.63 -10.10 3.37
C LEU A 359 30.99 -9.38 3.36
N ASP A 360 31.94 -9.79 4.20
CA ASP A 360 33.27 -9.18 4.32
C ASP A 360 34.30 -9.67 3.30
N LEU A 361 33.97 -10.67 2.46
CA LEU A 361 34.85 -11.13 1.39
C LEU A 361 35.25 -9.97 0.46
N GLU A 362 36.53 -9.77 0.18
CA GLU A 362 36.95 -8.78 -0.82
C GLU A 362 36.52 -9.22 -2.23
N ASP A 363 36.70 -10.50 -2.55
CA ASP A 363 36.26 -11.13 -3.79
C ASP A 363 34.91 -11.83 -3.61
N LYS A 364 33.91 -11.39 -4.40
CA LYS A 364 32.56 -11.98 -4.43
C LYS A 364 32.34 -12.91 -5.64
N SER A 365 33.41 -13.43 -6.24
CA SER A 365 33.33 -14.45 -7.29
C SER A 365 32.62 -15.73 -6.81
N LEU A 366 32.14 -16.54 -7.75
CA LEU A 366 31.53 -17.84 -7.46
C LEU A 366 32.43 -18.71 -6.57
N ASP A 367 33.73 -18.74 -6.86
CA ASP A 367 34.67 -19.61 -6.16
C ASP A 367 34.89 -19.17 -4.71
N SER A 368 35.00 -17.86 -4.48
CA SER A 368 35.12 -17.28 -3.15
C SER A 368 33.84 -17.48 -2.32
N VAL A 369 32.67 -17.27 -2.93
CA VAL A 369 31.37 -17.56 -2.29
C VAL A 369 31.24 -19.05 -1.96
N LYS A 370 31.58 -19.95 -2.89
CA LYS A 370 31.60 -21.41 -2.65
C LYS A 370 32.56 -21.78 -1.53
N ALA A 371 33.75 -21.19 -1.49
CA ALA A 371 34.73 -21.45 -0.43
C ALA A 371 34.16 -21.09 0.95
N GLU A 372 33.52 -19.93 1.09
CA GLU A 372 32.91 -19.53 2.36
C GLU A 372 31.70 -20.41 2.73
N MET A 373 30.87 -20.81 1.75
CA MET A 373 29.80 -21.77 1.98
C MET A 373 30.32 -23.16 2.43
N ARG A 374 31.47 -23.60 1.93
CA ARG A 374 32.13 -24.82 2.42
C ARG A 374 32.54 -24.69 3.88
N HIS A 375 33.06 -23.53 4.27
CA HIS A 375 33.37 -23.25 5.68
C HIS A 375 32.11 -23.26 6.54
N TRP A 376 31.01 -22.68 6.05
CA TRP A 376 29.73 -22.76 6.72
C TRP A 376 29.28 -24.21 6.91
N VAL A 377 29.35 -25.06 5.90
CA VAL A 377 28.98 -26.49 6.02
C VAL A 377 29.91 -27.27 6.97
N LYS A 378 31.22 -26.97 6.97
CA LYS A 378 32.20 -27.56 7.90
C LYS A 378 32.02 -27.07 9.34
N GLY A 379 31.50 -25.86 9.53
CA GLY A 379 31.40 -25.18 10.81
C GLY A 379 32.68 -24.39 11.16
N TYR A 380 32.51 -23.33 11.95
CA TYR A 380 33.62 -22.46 12.39
C TYR A 380 34.17 -22.87 13.76
N GLY A 381 35.47 -22.64 13.96
CA GLY A 381 36.20 -22.81 15.24
C GLY A 381 36.79 -24.20 15.49
N VAL A 382 37.61 -24.32 16.54
CA VAL A 382 38.35 -25.55 16.92
C VAL A 382 37.41 -26.72 17.28
N PHE A 383 36.18 -26.42 17.69
CA PHE A 383 35.11 -27.41 17.96
C PHE A 383 34.00 -27.39 16.89
N GLY A 384 34.26 -26.79 15.72
CA GLY A 384 33.31 -26.74 14.62
C GLY A 384 33.02 -28.14 14.08
N GLN A 385 31.82 -28.65 14.33
CA GLN A 385 31.40 -29.93 13.76
C GLN A 385 30.78 -29.73 12.37
N SER A 386 31.25 -30.55 11.43
CA SER A 386 30.67 -30.63 10.09
C SER A 386 29.17 -30.91 10.18
N SER A 387 28.39 -30.21 9.36
CA SER A 387 26.95 -30.37 9.32
C SER A 387 26.57 -31.84 9.11
N LYS A 388 25.59 -32.32 9.88
CA LYS A 388 25.02 -33.68 9.75
C LYS A 388 24.28 -33.83 8.41
N LEU A 389 23.78 -35.03 8.09
CA LEU A 389 23.12 -35.36 6.80
C LEU A 389 21.58 -35.43 6.90
N HIS A 390 20.98 -34.88 7.95
CA HIS A 390 19.51 -34.84 8.09
C HIS A 390 18.92 -33.66 7.31
N ASP A 391 17.59 -33.63 7.19
CA ASP A 391 16.85 -32.70 6.32
C ASP A 391 16.95 -31.23 6.72
N LEU A 392 17.54 -30.92 7.86
CA LEU A 392 17.69 -29.55 8.38
C LEU A 392 19.16 -29.15 8.46
N SER A 393 20.01 -29.88 7.75
CA SER A 393 21.44 -29.63 7.70
C SER A 393 21.79 -28.48 6.77
N ARG A 394 22.88 -27.75 7.07
CA ARG A 394 23.46 -26.75 6.15
C ARG A 394 23.80 -27.32 4.78
N VAL A 395 24.06 -28.63 4.70
CA VAL A 395 24.30 -29.35 3.43
C VAL A 395 23.10 -29.22 2.51
N ARG A 396 21.88 -29.39 3.03
CA ARG A 396 20.65 -29.23 2.25
C ARG A 396 20.56 -27.84 1.64
N PHE A 397 20.69 -26.80 2.46
CA PHE A 397 20.51 -25.42 2.02
C PHE A 397 21.63 -24.97 1.07
N ALA A 398 22.87 -25.42 1.32
CA ALA A 398 23.97 -25.22 0.39
C ALA A 398 23.72 -25.91 -0.96
N HIS A 399 23.18 -27.13 -0.97
CA HIS A 399 22.78 -27.82 -2.20
C HIS A 399 21.63 -27.09 -2.92
N GLN A 400 20.59 -26.72 -2.19
CA GLN A 400 19.40 -26.04 -2.74
C GLN A 400 19.69 -24.62 -3.25
N SER A 401 20.82 -24.00 -2.86
CA SER A 401 21.26 -22.73 -3.43
C SER A 401 21.54 -22.78 -4.93
N GLY A 402 21.73 -23.98 -5.51
CA GLY A 402 22.10 -24.16 -6.91
C GLY A 402 23.55 -23.80 -7.24
N LEU A 403 24.34 -23.35 -6.25
CA LEU A 403 25.74 -22.98 -6.50
C LEU A 403 26.62 -24.22 -6.72
N PHE A 404 26.27 -25.37 -6.13
CA PHE A 404 27.07 -26.60 -6.17
C PHE A 404 26.56 -27.68 -7.13
N SER A 405 25.55 -27.38 -7.95
CA SER A 405 25.12 -28.29 -9.02
C SER A 405 26.11 -28.20 -10.19
N ASP A 406 26.99 -29.20 -10.32
CA ASP A 406 27.78 -29.38 -11.55
C ASP A 406 26.84 -29.71 -12.72
N GLN A 407 27.13 -29.17 -13.91
CA GLN A 407 26.43 -29.50 -15.17
C GLN A 407 26.61 -30.96 -15.61
N SER A 408 27.22 -31.84 -14.79
CA SER A 408 27.60 -33.20 -15.16
C SER A 408 26.96 -34.30 -14.29
N VAL A 409 25.88 -34.01 -13.54
CA VAL A 409 25.18 -35.03 -12.74
C VAL A 409 23.67 -35.02 -13.05
N ASP A 410 23.32 -35.51 -14.24
CA ASP A 410 21.96 -35.56 -14.80
C ASP A 410 20.98 -36.53 -14.09
N SER A 411 21.33 -37.15 -12.96
CA SER A 411 20.42 -38.06 -12.23
C SER A 411 20.13 -37.68 -10.78
N ALA A 412 21.00 -36.90 -10.12
CA ALA A 412 20.81 -36.47 -8.72
C ALA A 412 20.17 -35.07 -8.60
N ALA A 413 20.19 -34.26 -9.66
CA ALA A 413 19.62 -32.91 -9.69
C ALA A 413 18.08 -32.88 -9.68
N ALA A 414 17.41 -34.00 -9.98
CA ALA A 414 15.95 -34.07 -10.06
C ALA A 414 15.26 -34.44 -8.74
N THR A 415 15.98 -35.07 -7.80
CA THR A 415 15.40 -35.52 -6.52
C THR A 415 15.62 -34.46 -5.45
N PRO A 416 14.56 -33.92 -4.83
CA PRO A 416 14.71 -32.99 -3.71
C PRO A 416 15.51 -33.63 -2.56
N PHE A 417 16.35 -32.86 -1.86
CA PHE A 417 17.25 -33.38 -0.81
C PHE A 417 16.52 -34.22 0.26
N PHE A 418 15.28 -33.89 0.60
CA PHE A 418 14.47 -34.65 1.55
C PHE A 418 14.05 -36.04 1.04
N ALA A 419 13.97 -36.22 -0.28
CA ALA A 419 13.66 -37.50 -0.93
C ALA A 419 14.91 -38.32 -1.25
N MET A 420 16.12 -37.75 -1.09
CA MET A 420 17.38 -38.47 -1.28
C MET A 420 17.60 -39.49 -0.15
N ASN A 421 18.14 -40.66 -0.49
CA ASN A 421 18.59 -41.63 0.50
C ASN A 421 19.88 -41.13 1.21
N LYS A 422 20.32 -41.84 2.25
CA LYS A 422 21.47 -41.41 3.07
C LYS A 422 22.78 -41.33 2.28
N ASP A 423 22.98 -42.22 1.31
CA ASP A 423 24.20 -42.32 0.52
C ASP A 423 24.27 -41.19 -0.51
N ASP A 424 23.16 -40.88 -1.17
CA ASP A 424 23.03 -39.75 -2.08
C ASP A 424 23.33 -38.42 -1.36
N ARG A 425 22.81 -38.25 -0.12
CA ARG A 425 23.11 -37.08 0.70
C ARG A 425 24.59 -37.00 1.08
N ALA A 426 25.25 -38.14 1.30
CA ALA A 426 26.68 -38.19 1.57
C ALA A 426 27.50 -37.79 0.34
N ILE A 427 27.09 -38.20 -0.86
CA ILE A 427 27.68 -37.77 -2.14
C ILE A 427 27.53 -36.25 -2.30
N VAL A 428 26.32 -35.71 -2.12
CA VAL A 428 26.08 -34.24 -2.17
C VAL A 428 26.99 -33.50 -1.20
N LYS A 429 27.13 -34.00 0.03
CA LYS A 429 28.04 -33.41 1.03
C LYS A 429 29.50 -33.47 0.57
N ALA A 430 29.95 -34.59 0.00
CA ALA A 430 31.31 -34.74 -0.50
C ALA A 430 31.59 -33.76 -1.66
N CYS A 431 30.66 -33.61 -2.60
CA CYS A 431 30.74 -32.65 -3.70
C CYS A 431 30.86 -31.21 -3.18
N ILE A 432 29.99 -30.81 -2.24
CA ILE A 432 30.06 -29.48 -1.62
C ILE A 432 31.43 -29.27 -0.98
N LEU A 433 31.87 -30.22 -0.15
CA LEU A 433 33.11 -30.10 0.62
C LEU A 433 34.39 -30.28 -0.22
N ASN A 434 34.27 -30.64 -1.50
CA ASN A 434 35.37 -30.99 -2.40
C ASN A 434 36.28 -32.08 -1.80
N VAL A 435 35.65 -33.11 -1.21
CA VAL A 435 36.35 -34.27 -0.65
C VAL A 435 36.21 -35.39 -1.69
N SER A 436 37.33 -35.85 -2.24
CA SER A 436 37.35 -37.03 -3.10
C SER A 436 36.66 -38.18 -2.38
N SER A 437 35.63 -38.78 -2.98
CA SER A 437 35.00 -40.01 -2.48
C SER A 437 36.03 -41.13 -2.56
N GLY A 438 36.79 -41.31 -1.49
CA GLY A 438 37.78 -42.37 -1.32
C GLY A 438 37.16 -43.70 -0.94
#